data_AF-A0A7S0Y317-F1
#
_entry.id   AF-A0A7S0Y317-F1
#
_cell.length_a   1.000
_cell.length_b   1.000
_cell.length_c   1.000
_cell.angle_alpha   90.00
_cell.angle_beta   90.00
_cell.angle_gamma   90.00
#
_symmetry.space_group_name_H-M   'P 1'
#
loop_
_entity.id
_entity.type
_entity.pdbx_description
1 polymer ?
#
loop_
_entity_poly.entity_id
_entity_poly.type
_entity_poly.pdbx_seq_one_letter_code
_entity_poly.pdbx_strand_id
1 'polypeptide(L)'
;YHMIAKVVIPKMDALALKEIELGIANRKLAQANSELQEAQDQLDAMQEKFDIAMAEKQKLQDETDLTKKRMDAANALINGLAGEKVRWTEQSAEFADEISRLVGDCAMASAFMSYTGPFNKTFRDKLVHEYFAADL
;
A
#
# COMPACT_ATOMS: atom_id res chain seq x y z
N TYR A 1 -13.00 9.83 94.52
CA TYR A 1 -13.38 8.84 93.48
C TYR A 1 -14.73 9.14 92.82
N HIS A 2 -15.84 9.33 93.55
CA HIS A 2 -17.18 9.53 92.96
C HIS A 2 -17.33 10.75 92.00
N MET A 3 -16.77 11.91 92.34
CA MET A 3 -16.82 13.12 91.48
C MET A 3 -16.07 12.95 90.15
N ILE A 4 -14.97 12.21 90.17
CA ILE A 4 -14.11 11.97 89.00
C ILE A 4 -14.79 10.97 88.05
N ALA A 5 -15.36 9.90 88.60
CA ALA A 5 -16.12 8.93 87.82
C ALA A 5 -17.29 9.59 87.04
N LYS A 6 -17.98 10.56 87.66
CA LYS A 6 -19.09 11.29 87.04
C LYS A 6 -18.70 12.09 85.78
N VAL A 7 -17.43 12.49 85.66
CA VAL A 7 -16.89 13.25 84.52
C VAL A 7 -16.20 12.36 83.49
N VAL A 8 -15.59 11.26 83.94
CA VAL A 8 -14.78 10.38 83.09
C VAL A 8 -15.65 9.35 82.35
N ILE A 9 -16.67 8.77 83.01
CA ILE A 9 -17.54 7.76 82.39
C ILE A 9 -18.23 8.29 81.10
N PRO A 10 -18.84 9.49 81.08
CA PRO A 10 -19.46 10.01 79.86
C PRO A 10 -18.47 10.23 78.71
N LYS A 11 -17.20 10.53 79.02
CA LYS A 11 -16.15 10.70 78.02
C LYS A 11 -15.68 9.37 77.46
N MET A 12 -15.62 8.32 78.28
CA MET A 12 -15.31 6.97 77.83
C MET A 12 -16.44 6.40 76.97
N ASP A 13 -17.69 6.62 77.34
CA ASP A 13 -18.86 6.21 76.54
C ASP A 13 -18.90 6.94 75.19
N ALA A 14 -18.63 8.26 75.18
CA ALA A 14 -18.54 9.05 73.95
C ALA A 14 -17.37 8.63 73.05
N LEU A 15 -16.21 8.31 73.64
CA LEU A 15 -15.05 7.77 72.93
C LEU A 15 -15.39 6.44 72.26
N ALA A 16 -15.99 5.50 73.01
CA ALA A 16 -16.38 4.20 72.49
C ALA A 16 -17.37 4.32 71.32
N LEU A 17 -18.33 5.24 71.40
CA LEU A 17 -19.30 5.49 70.34
C LEU A 17 -18.62 6.05 69.07
N LYS A 18 -17.65 6.96 69.23
CA LYS A 18 -16.89 7.52 68.11
C LYS A 18 -15.93 6.51 67.48
N GLU A 19 -15.33 5.62 68.28
CA GLU A 19 -14.52 4.51 67.77
C GLU A 19 -15.34 3.53 66.94
N ILE A 20 -16.59 3.25 67.35
CA ILE A 20 -17.52 2.42 66.57
C ILE A 20 -17.87 3.09 65.23
N GLU A 21 -18.22 4.39 65.24
CA GLU A 21 -18.50 5.16 64.02
C GLU A 21 -17.30 5.18 63.07
N LEU A 22 -16.10 5.43 63.60
CA LEU A 22 -14.85 5.42 62.83
C LEU A 22 -14.58 4.05 62.21
N GLY A 23 -14.80 2.96 62.95
CA GLY A 23 -14.68 1.60 62.44
C GLY A 23 -15.69 1.27 61.33
N ILE A 24 -16.91 1.81 61.39
CA ILE A 24 -17.90 1.68 60.30
C ILE A 24 -17.47 2.49 59.07
N ALA A 25 -17.04 3.73 59.26
CA ALA A 25 -16.59 4.59 58.17
C ALA A 25 -15.36 4.01 57.45
N ASN A 26 -14.37 3.51 58.19
CA ASN A 26 -13.18 2.86 57.62
C ASN A 26 -13.53 1.59 56.83
N ARG A 27 -14.51 0.79 57.29
CA ARG A 27 -14.99 -0.37 56.53
C ARG A 27 -15.65 0.03 55.21
N LYS A 28 -16.50 1.07 55.23
CA LYS A 28 -17.11 1.61 54.00
C LYS A 28 -16.06 2.15 53.04
N LEU A 29 -15.06 2.87 53.54
CA LEU A 29 -13.97 3.40 52.73
C LEU A 29 -13.13 2.27 52.12
N ALA A 30 -12.82 1.23 52.90
CA ALA A 30 -12.10 0.06 52.41
C ALA A 30 -12.87 -0.67 51.30
N GLN A 31 -14.19 -0.83 51.47
CA GLN A 31 -15.05 -1.43 50.45
C GLN A 31 -15.07 -0.58 49.17
N ALA A 32 -15.31 0.72 49.27
CA ALA A 32 -15.35 1.62 48.12
C ALA A 32 -14.00 1.67 47.37
N ASN A 33 -12.88 1.65 48.08
CA ASN A 33 -11.56 1.59 47.47
C ASN A 33 -11.32 0.25 46.76
N SER A 34 -11.82 -0.86 47.30
CA SER A 34 -11.73 -2.17 46.65
C SER A 34 -12.52 -2.19 45.33
N GLU A 35 -13.76 -1.69 45.35
CA GLU A 35 -14.61 -1.58 44.16
C GLU A 35 -13.98 -0.65 43.10
N LEU A 36 -13.39 0.46 43.53
CA LEU A 36 -12.66 1.38 42.66
C LEU A 36 -11.45 0.69 41.99
N GLN A 37 -10.68 -0.06 42.77
CA GLN A 37 -9.50 -0.77 42.26
C GLN A 37 -9.90 -1.81 41.22
N GLU A 38 -10.93 -2.61 41.49
CA GLU A 38 -11.43 -3.60 40.53
C GLU A 38 -11.90 -2.96 39.21
N ALA A 39 -12.59 -1.82 39.30
CA ALA A 39 -13.03 -1.08 38.12
C ALA A 39 -11.83 -0.49 37.34
N GLN A 40 -10.82 0.02 38.04
CA GLN A 40 -9.61 0.57 37.42
C GLN A 40 -8.81 -0.54 36.71
N ASP A 41 -8.62 -1.69 37.35
CA ASP A 41 -7.91 -2.83 36.76
C ASP A 41 -8.60 -3.33 35.48
N GLN A 42 -9.93 -3.35 35.47
CA GLN A 42 -10.71 -3.71 34.28
C GLN A 42 -10.58 -2.65 33.17
N LEU A 43 -10.58 -1.37 33.53
CA LEU A 43 -10.41 -0.28 32.58
C LEU A 43 -9.02 -0.33 31.93
N ASP A 44 -7.97 -0.54 32.72
CA ASP A 44 -6.59 -0.61 32.25
C ASP A 44 -6.41 -1.80 31.30
N ALA A 45 -6.97 -2.96 31.64
CA ALA A 45 -6.94 -4.14 30.78
C ALA A 45 -7.72 -3.94 29.46
N MET A 46 -8.81 -3.17 29.48
CA MET A 46 -9.56 -2.81 28.27
C MET A 46 -8.80 -1.78 27.41
N GLN A 47 -8.16 -0.81 28.06
CA GLN A 47 -7.35 0.20 27.39
C GLN A 47 -6.16 -0.43 26.67
N GLU A 48 -5.44 -1.35 27.31
CA GLU A 48 -4.34 -2.08 26.69
C GLU A 48 -4.79 -2.83 25.42
N LYS A 49 -5.92 -3.57 25.51
CA LYS A 49 -6.49 -4.28 24.35
C LYS A 49 -6.90 -3.33 23.24
N PHE A 50 -7.49 -2.19 23.61
CA PHE A 50 -7.89 -1.17 22.65
C PHE A 50 -6.68 -0.59 21.91
N ASP A 51 -5.62 -0.26 22.64
CA ASP A 51 -4.40 0.31 22.06
C ASP A 51 -3.70 -0.69 21.13
N ILE A 52 -3.64 -1.97 21.50
CA ILE A 52 -3.12 -3.04 20.64
C ILE A 52 -3.95 -3.15 19.36
N ALA A 53 -5.28 -3.21 19.48
CA ALA A 53 -6.17 -3.33 18.32
C ALA A 53 -6.10 -2.11 17.39
N MET A 54 -5.96 -0.91 17.96
CA MET A 54 -5.79 0.32 17.18
C MET A 54 -4.44 0.37 16.47
N ALA A 55 -3.37 -0.07 17.10
CA ALA A 55 -2.05 -0.17 16.48
C ALA A 55 -2.07 -1.18 15.31
N GLU A 56 -2.69 -2.34 15.49
CA GLU A 56 -2.83 -3.34 14.43
C GLU A 56 -3.69 -2.83 13.27
N LYS A 57 -4.81 -2.16 13.57
CA LYS A 57 -5.65 -1.51 12.57
C LYS A 57 -4.86 -0.49 11.76
N GLN A 58 -4.08 0.38 12.41
CA GLN A 58 -3.28 1.39 11.71
C GLN A 58 -2.25 0.74 10.80
N LYS A 59 -1.53 -0.27 11.30
CA LYS A 59 -0.55 -1.01 10.50
C LYS A 59 -1.18 -1.63 9.25
N LEU A 60 -2.34 -2.28 9.39
CA LEU A 60 -3.06 -2.87 8.25
C LEU A 60 -3.55 -1.81 7.25
N GLN A 61 -3.97 -0.65 7.74
CA GLN A 61 -4.36 0.48 6.87
C GLN A 61 -3.15 0.98 6.08
N ASP A 62 -2.01 1.17 6.72
CA ASP A 62 -0.77 1.64 6.08
C ASP A 62 -0.28 0.66 5.01
N GLU A 63 -0.30 -0.65 5.32
CA GLU A 63 0.06 -1.72 4.37
C GLU A 63 -0.89 -1.76 3.17
N THR A 64 -2.19 -1.59 3.41
CA THR A 64 -3.22 -1.53 2.37
C THR A 64 -3.00 -0.34 1.45
N ASP A 65 -2.75 0.83 2.01
CA ASP A 65 -2.53 2.06 1.23
C ASP A 65 -1.24 2.00 0.42
N LEU A 66 -0.17 1.42 0.98
CA LEU A 66 1.06 1.16 0.23
C LEU A 66 0.81 0.20 -0.93
N THR A 67 0.05 -0.86 -0.71
CA THR A 67 -0.28 -1.86 -1.74
C THR A 67 -1.12 -1.24 -2.85
N LYS A 68 -2.12 -0.42 -2.51
CA LYS A 68 -2.91 0.34 -3.50
C LYS A 68 -2.04 1.24 -4.35
N LYS A 69 -1.16 2.04 -3.73
CA LYS A 69 -0.23 2.92 -4.47
C LYS A 69 0.64 2.12 -5.45
N ARG A 70 1.15 0.96 -5.03
CA ARG A 70 1.93 0.06 -5.90
C ARG A 70 1.09 -0.49 -7.06
N MET A 71 -0.14 -0.91 -6.77
CA MET A 71 -1.07 -1.41 -7.78
C MET A 71 -1.42 -0.32 -8.81
N ASP A 72 -1.69 0.91 -8.37
CA ASP A 72 -1.99 2.03 -9.26
C ASP A 72 -0.80 2.37 -10.16
N ALA A 73 0.41 2.39 -9.61
CA ALA A 73 1.63 2.59 -10.40
C ALA A 73 1.86 1.47 -11.41
N ALA A 74 1.63 0.21 -11.02
CA ALA A 74 1.73 -0.93 -11.92
C ALA A 74 0.69 -0.86 -13.05
N ASN A 75 -0.55 -0.50 -12.73
CA ASN A 75 -1.61 -0.32 -13.73
C ASN A 75 -1.29 0.83 -14.69
N ALA A 76 -0.77 1.95 -14.19
CA ALA A 76 -0.33 3.07 -15.02
C ALA A 76 0.77 2.64 -16.00
N LEU A 77 1.75 1.84 -15.54
CA LEU A 77 2.80 1.28 -16.40
C LEU A 77 2.21 0.31 -17.43
N ILE A 78 1.36 -0.64 -17.03
CA ILE A 78 0.74 -1.59 -17.95
C ILE A 78 -0.04 -0.86 -19.04
N ASN A 79 -0.85 0.13 -18.66
CA ASN A 79 -1.65 0.91 -19.61
C ASN A 79 -0.77 1.78 -20.51
N GLY A 80 0.27 2.41 -19.96
CA GLY A 80 1.23 3.22 -20.73
C GLY A 80 2.02 2.39 -21.74
N LEU A 81 2.43 1.18 -21.37
CA LEU A 81 3.23 0.28 -22.22
C LEU A 81 2.38 -0.62 -23.13
N ALA A 82 1.05 -0.70 -22.93
CA ALA A 82 0.19 -1.56 -23.74
C ALA A 82 0.26 -1.19 -25.24
N GLY A 83 0.25 0.11 -25.55
CA GLY A 83 0.43 0.59 -26.93
C GLY A 83 1.82 0.32 -27.48
N GLU A 84 2.86 0.44 -26.64
CA GLU A 84 4.24 0.15 -27.04
C GLU A 84 4.43 -1.33 -27.38
N LYS A 85 3.82 -2.24 -26.62
CA LYS A 85 3.86 -3.68 -26.91
C LYS A 85 3.31 -3.98 -28.31
N VAL A 86 2.15 -3.40 -28.66
CA VAL A 86 1.54 -3.57 -29.99
C VAL A 86 2.48 -3.02 -31.06
N ARG A 87 2.93 -1.76 -30.89
CA ARG A 87 3.84 -1.09 -31.82
C ARG A 87 5.12 -1.89 -32.05
N TRP A 88 5.78 -2.39 -31.01
CA TRP A 88 7.01 -3.16 -31.16
C TRP A 88 6.77 -4.52 -31.80
N THR A 89 5.61 -5.12 -31.58
CA THR A 89 5.25 -6.38 -32.24
C THR A 89 5.04 -6.17 -33.74
N GLU A 90 4.33 -5.11 -34.12
CA GLU A 90 4.11 -4.71 -35.53
C GLU A 90 5.44 -4.35 -36.20
N GLN A 91 6.24 -3.47 -35.58
CA GLN A 91 7.55 -3.09 -36.11
C GLN A 91 8.50 -4.28 -36.24
N SER A 92 8.46 -5.24 -35.31
CA SER A 92 9.27 -6.46 -35.43
C SER A 92 8.87 -7.29 -36.65
N ALA A 93 7.58 -7.35 -36.97
CA ALA A 93 7.11 -8.08 -38.15
C ALA A 93 7.50 -7.34 -39.44
N GLU A 94 7.34 -6.01 -39.46
CA GLU A 94 7.78 -5.16 -40.58
C GLU A 94 9.28 -5.30 -40.84
N PHE A 95 10.11 -5.23 -39.80
CA PHE A 95 11.56 -5.42 -39.95
C PHE A 95 11.94 -6.81 -40.43
N ALA A 96 11.22 -7.85 -40.01
CA ALA A 96 11.48 -9.20 -40.52
C ALA A 96 11.22 -9.28 -42.03
N ASP A 97 10.13 -8.66 -42.50
CA ASP A 97 9.80 -8.59 -43.92
C ASP A 97 10.79 -7.72 -44.70
N GLU A 98 11.18 -6.55 -44.17
CA GLU A 98 12.21 -5.69 -44.78
C GLU A 98 13.55 -6.41 -44.88
N ILE A 99 14.01 -7.06 -43.81
CA ILE A 99 15.27 -7.83 -43.82
C ILE A 99 15.23 -8.93 -44.88
N SER A 100 14.08 -9.59 -45.06
CA SER A 100 13.94 -10.65 -46.06
C SER A 100 14.09 -10.13 -47.50
N ARG A 101 13.60 -8.92 -47.78
CA ARG A 101 13.64 -8.28 -49.11
C ARG A 101 14.90 -7.45 -49.36
N LEU A 102 15.60 -7.05 -48.29
CA LEU A 102 16.73 -6.12 -48.32
C LEU A 102 17.82 -6.49 -49.33
N VAL A 103 18.12 -7.78 -49.48
CA VAL A 103 19.16 -8.24 -50.43
C VAL A 103 18.74 -7.97 -51.87
N GLY A 104 17.47 -8.27 -52.22
CA GLY A 104 16.89 -7.99 -53.53
C GLY A 104 16.83 -6.49 -53.81
N ASP A 105 16.37 -5.70 -52.83
CA ASP A 105 16.32 -4.24 -52.94
C ASP A 105 17.71 -3.63 -53.16
N CYS A 106 18.72 -4.09 -52.42
CA CYS A 106 20.12 -3.67 -52.60
C CYS A 106 20.66 -4.06 -53.98
N ALA A 107 20.34 -5.26 -54.46
CA ALA A 107 20.76 -5.73 -55.77
C ALA A 107 20.12 -4.91 -56.90
N MET A 108 18.81 -4.66 -56.83
CA MET A 108 18.09 -3.81 -57.77
C MET A 108 18.64 -2.39 -57.80
N ALA A 109 18.88 -1.77 -56.64
CA ALA A 109 19.45 -0.44 -56.54
C ALA A 109 20.87 -0.38 -57.15
N SER A 110 21.69 -1.39 -56.87
CA SER A 110 23.05 -1.49 -57.41
C SER A 110 23.05 -1.68 -58.93
N ALA A 111 22.16 -2.53 -59.46
CA ALA A 111 21.99 -2.75 -60.89
C ALA A 111 21.49 -1.48 -61.60
N PHE A 112 20.54 -0.76 -60.98
CA PHE A 112 20.06 0.51 -61.47
C PHE A 112 21.20 1.53 -61.60
N MET A 113 21.98 1.74 -60.53
CA MET A 113 23.09 2.69 -60.52
C MET A 113 24.20 2.33 -61.53
N SER A 114 24.48 1.04 -61.70
CA SER A 114 25.62 0.59 -62.53
C SER A 114 25.30 0.53 -64.02
N TYR A 115 24.09 0.13 -64.40
CA TYR A 115 23.77 -0.21 -65.80
C TYR A 115 22.71 0.69 -66.44
N THR A 116 21.84 1.35 -65.67
CA THR A 116 20.70 2.07 -66.26
C THR A 116 21.01 3.51 -66.69
N GLY A 117 22.19 4.03 -66.34
CA GLY A 117 22.62 5.41 -66.59
C GLY A 117 22.49 5.88 -68.05
N PRO A 118 22.90 5.10 -69.07
CA PRO A 118 22.80 5.51 -70.47
C PRO A 118 21.37 5.51 -71.05
N PHE A 119 20.39 4.92 -70.35
CA PHE A 119 19.03 4.75 -70.87
C PHE A 119 18.10 5.92 -70.49
N ASN A 120 17.06 6.12 -71.30
CA ASN A 120 16.00 7.10 -71.02
C ASN A 120 14.98 6.57 -69.99
N LYS A 121 14.13 7.46 -69.45
CA LYS A 121 13.15 7.11 -68.41
C LYS A 121 12.29 5.89 -68.77
N THR A 122 11.73 5.86 -69.98
CA THR A 122 10.84 4.78 -70.42
C THR A 122 11.53 3.42 -70.38
N PHE A 123 12.80 3.36 -70.77
CA PHE A 123 13.55 2.11 -70.75
C PHE A 123 14.00 1.73 -69.34
N ARG A 124 14.33 2.71 -68.49
CA ARG A 124 14.63 2.49 -67.07
C ARG A 124 13.42 1.93 -66.31
N ASP A 125 12.22 2.48 -66.55
CA ASP A 125 10.98 2.01 -65.91
C ASP A 125 10.70 0.54 -66.27
N LYS A 126 10.92 0.15 -67.53
CA LYS A 126 10.83 -1.26 -67.95
C LYS A 126 11.84 -2.15 -67.25
N LEU A 127 13.11 -1.75 -67.21
CA LEU A 127 14.18 -2.51 -66.54
C LEU A 127 13.86 -2.77 -65.06
N VAL A 128 13.38 -1.74 -64.33
CA VAL A 128 13.08 -1.86 -62.90
C VAL A 128 11.80 -2.67 -62.64
N HIS A 129 10.71 -2.38 -63.35
CA HIS A 129 9.39 -2.92 -62.99
C HIS A 129 8.99 -4.20 -63.74
N GLU A 130 9.56 -4.45 -64.93
CA GLU A 130 9.21 -5.63 -65.75
C GLU A 130 10.29 -6.72 -65.69
N TYR A 131 11.57 -6.35 -65.60
CA TYR A 131 12.68 -7.30 -65.64
C TYR A 131 13.26 -7.56 -64.24
N PHE A 132 13.81 -6.55 -63.58
CA PHE A 132 14.50 -6.73 -62.29
C PHE A 132 13.56 -7.25 -61.19
N ALA A 133 12.35 -6.71 -61.10
CA ALA A 133 11.35 -7.16 -60.12
C ALA A 133 10.75 -8.55 -60.41
N ALA A 134 10.95 -9.10 -61.61
CA ALA A 134 10.50 -10.44 -61.96
C ALA A 134 11.58 -11.52 -61.67
N ASP A 135 12.85 -11.13 -61.75
CA ASP A 135 14.01 -12.02 -61.60
C ASP A 135 14.56 -12.06 -60.16
N LEU A 136 14.27 -11.06 -59.33
CA LEU A 136 14.73 -10.88 -57.93
C LEU A 136 13.56 -10.89 -56.95
#